data_AF-A0A5E6UEB1-F1
#
_entry.id   AF-A0A5E6UEB1-F1
#
_cell.length_a   1.000
_cell.length_b   1.000
_cell.length_c   1.000
_cell.angle_alpha   90.00
_cell.angle_beta   90.00
_cell.angle_gamma   90.00
#
_symmetry.space_group_name_H-M   'P 1'
#
loop_
_entity.id
_entity.type
_entity.pdbx_description
1 polymer ?
#
loop_
_entity_poly.entity_id
_entity_poly.type
_entity_poly.pdbx_seq_one_letter_code
_entity_poly.pdbx_strand_id
1 'polypeptide(L)'
;MDECANLNWSSRALDRQILTLYYERLLMSRDKADVIEEATTNIEALKCNPREFIRDPVMLEFLGLPSAGKVRESGLEQALIDHLQGFLLELGKGFSFVARQQRISTDGVDLYIDLVFYNYLLKCFVIIDLKRGKLSARDVGQMDMYVRMYDELMRSEGDKPTVGIILSAESNDSVARYSMLKGNEQLFASSYKTILPSEDELRAELNREQALIEERRLTQSTE
;
A
#
# COMPACT_ATOMS: atom_id res chain seq x y z
N MET A 1 16.92 -25.72 12.62
CA MET A 1 16.38 -25.54 11.25
C MET A 1 15.55 -26.74 10.81
N ASP A 2 15.88 -27.96 11.27
CA ASP A 2 15.17 -29.18 10.86
C ASP A 2 13.70 -29.26 11.32
N GLU A 3 13.35 -28.67 12.48
CA GLU A 3 11.98 -28.66 13.02
C GLU A 3 10.95 -28.08 12.03
N CYS A 4 11.31 -26.97 11.36
CA CYS A 4 10.44 -26.27 10.41
C CYS A 4 10.15 -27.13 9.16
N ALA A 5 11.17 -27.85 8.70
CA ALA A 5 11.05 -28.74 7.55
C ALA A 5 10.26 -30.00 7.90
N ASN A 6 10.49 -30.57 9.09
CA ASN A 6 9.77 -31.76 9.56
C ASN A 6 8.28 -31.51 9.79
N LEU A 7 7.92 -30.29 10.21
CA LEU A 7 6.55 -29.91 10.54
C LEU A 7 5.83 -29.11 9.43
N ASN A 8 6.47 -28.95 8.27
CA ASN A 8 5.93 -28.23 7.09
C ASN A 8 5.35 -26.84 7.43
N TRP A 9 6.07 -26.05 8.23
CA TRP A 9 5.60 -24.71 8.58
C TRP A 9 5.69 -23.76 7.40
N SER A 10 4.63 -22.96 7.18
CA SER A 10 4.69 -21.80 6.30
C SER A 10 5.57 -20.70 6.90
N SER A 11 6.00 -19.72 6.09
CA SER A 11 6.78 -18.57 6.58
C SER A 11 6.09 -17.87 7.75
N ARG A 12 4.78 -17.64 7.66
CA ARG A 12 3.98 -17.04 8.75
C ARG A 12 3.91 -17.90 10.01
N ALA A 13 3.82 -19.22 9.84
CA ALA A 13 3.84 -20.15 10.96
C ALA A 13 5.23 -20.10 11.63
N LEU A 14 6.30 -20.11 10.85
CA LEU A 14 7.68 -19.99 11.34
C LEU A 14 7.91 -18.66 12.08
N ASP A 15 7.53 -17.53 11.49
CA ASP A 15 7.66 -16.20 12.10
C ASP A 15 6.92 -16.12 13.44
N ARG A 16 5.69 -16.68 13.51
CA ARG A 16 4.97 -16.79 14.78
C ARG A 16 5.74 -17.63 15.79
N GLN A 17 6.27 -18.79 15.42
CA GLN A 17 7.01 -19.64 16.34
C GLN A 17 8.31 -18.96 16.82
N ILE A 18 8.95 -18.15 15.97
CA ILE A 18 10.09 -17.31 16.35
C ILE A 18 9.65 -16.23 17.35
N LEU A 19 8.59 -15.47 17.04
CA LEU A 19 8.09 -14.37 17.88
C LEU A 19 7.58 -14.83 19.23
N THR A 20 7.01 -16.03 19.30
CA THR A 20 6.53 -16.66 20.53
C THR A 20 7.63 -17.43 21.27
N LEU A 21 8.88 -17.37 20.79
CA LEU A 21 10.03 -18.06 21.36
C LEU A 21 9.76 -19.56 21.57
N TYR A 22 9.05 -20.18 20.62
CA TYR A 22 8.58 -21.56 20.72
C TYR A 22 9.69 -22.54 21.09
N TYR A 23 10.84 -22.44 20.44
CA TYR A 23 11.97 -23.34 20.67
C TYR A 23 12.49 -23.24 22.10
N GLU A 24 12.58 -22.02 22.64
CA GLU A 24 13.01 -21.79 24.02
C GLU A 24 11.98 -22.32 25.01
N ARG A 25 10.68 -22.07 24.76
CA ARG A 25 9.58 -22.62 25.59
C ARG A 25 9.54 -24.15 25.56
N LEU A 26 9.80 -24.77 24.42
CA LEU A 26 9.85 -26.22 24.26
C LEU A 26 11.03 -26.84 25.04
N LEU A 27 12.18 -26.17 25.07
CA LEU A 27 13.34 -26.61 25.85
C LEU A 27 13.15 -26.41 27.35
N MET A 28 12.47 -25.34 27.75
CA MET A 28 12.28 -24.97 29.16
C MET A 28 11.07 -25.64 29.82
N SER A 29 10.08 -26.08 29.04
CA SER A 29 8.87 -26.70 29.58
C SER A 29 9.14 -28.12 30.08
N ARG A 30 8.54 -28.45 31.23
CA ARG A 30 8.48 -29.83 31.74
C ARG A 30 7.45 -30.65 31.00
N ASP A 31 6.38 -30.02 30.52
CA ASP A 31 5.37 -30.63 29.68
C ASP A 31 5.54 -30.11 28.25
N LYS A 32 6.20 -30.93 27.43
CA LYS A 32 6.46 -30.60 26.03
C LYS A 32 5.23 -30.87 25.16
N ALA A 33 4.33 -31.75 25.58
CA ALA A 33 3.16 -32.13 24.80
C ALA A 33 2.21 -30.94 24.67
N ASP A 34 1.95 -30.24 25.78
CA ASP A 34 1.07 -29.07 25.80
C ASP A 34 1.58 -27.94 24.88
N VAL A 35 2.90 -27.68 24.90
CA VAL A 35 3.52 -26.64 24.07
C VAL A 35 3.45 -27.00 22.59
N ILE A 36 3.59 -28.29 22.26
CA ILE A 36 3.44 -28.79 20.89
C ILE A 36 1.97 -28.69 20.45
N GLU A 37 1.02 -29.06 21.29
CA GLU A 37 -0.42 -29.01 20.97
C GLU A 37 -0.91 -27.58 20.76
N GLU A 38 -0.50 -26.64 21.62
CA GLU A 38 -0.79 -25.20 21.47
C GLU A 38 -0.23 -24.66 20.14
N ALA A 39 1.03 -25.00 19.82
CA ALA A 39 1.66 -24.57 18.58
C ALA A 39 0.93 -25.14 17.36
N THR A 40 0.59 -26.43 17.40
CA THR A 40 -0.09 -27.12 16.30
C THR A 40 -1.47 -26.50 16.06
N THR A 41 -2.28 -26.32 17.10
CA THR A 41 -3.62 -25.70 17.02
C THR A 41 -3.58 -24.30 16.41
N ASN A 42 -2.62 -23.48 16.84
CA ASN A 42 -2.45 -22.13 16.31
C ASN A 42 -1.94 -22.12 14.86
N ILE A 43 -1.15 -23.11 14.45
CA ILE A 43 -0.73 -23.28 13.05
C ILE A 43 -1.91 -23.73 12.20
N GLU A 44 -2.80 -24.57 12.71
CA GLU A 44 -4.01 -24.96 11.98
C GLU A 44 -4.92 -23.76 11.71
N ALA A 45 -5.03 -22.83 12.65
CA ALA A 45 -5.73 -21.56 12.45
C ALA A 45 -5.06 -20.64 11.41
N LEU A 46 -3.77 -20.87 11.11
CA LEU A 46 -2.98 -20.17 10.09
C LEU A 46 -2.95 -20.91 8.74
N LYS A 47 -3.58 -22.10 8.63
CA LYS A 47 -3.69 -22.81 7.35
C LYS A 47 -4.56 -22.00 6.39
N CYS A 48 -3.89 -21.23 5.55
CA CYS A 48 -4.50 -20.54 4.43
C CYS A 48 -5.05 -21.54 3.41
N ASN A 49 -6.25 -21.26 2.89
CA ASN A 49 -6.87 -22.02 1.81
C ASN A 49 -5.89 -22.08 0.60
N PRO A 50 -5.74 -23.19 -0.15
CA PRO A 50 -4.84 -23.26 -1.32
C PRO A 50 -4.97 -22.09 -2.32
N ARG A 51 -6.16 -21.48 -2.38
CA ARG A 51 -6.42 -20.25 -3.16
C ARG A 51 -5.66 -19.01 -2.68
N GLU A 52 -5.27 -18.94 -1.41
CA GLU A 52 -4.43 -17.86 -0.86
C GLU A 52 -2.94 -18.09 -1.09
N PHE A 53 -2.50 -19.36 -1.21
CA PHE A 53 -1.12 -19.70 -1.57
C PHE A 53 -0.79 -19.26 -3.01
N ILE A 54 -1.76 -19.40 -3.92
CA ILE A 54 -1.69 -18.87 -5.30
C ILE A 54 -1.68 -17.34 -5.32
N ARG A 55 -1.98 -16.65 -4.21
CA ARG A 55 -1.95 -15.17 -4.13
C ARG A 55 -0.67 -14.63 -3.49
N ASP A 56 0.31 -15.48 -3.21
CA ASP A 56 1.62 -15.03 -2.74
C ASP A 56 2.39 -14.39 -3.91
N PRO A 57 2.67 -13.07 -3.88
CA PRO A 57 3.36 -12.37 -4.95
C PRO A 57 4.73 -12.99 -5.27
N VAL A 58 5.42 -13.54 -4.26
CA VAL A 58 6.74 -14.16 -4.39
C VAL A 58 6.67 -15.46 -5.17
N MET A 59 5.67 -16.30 -4.87
CA MET A 59 5.49 -17.59 -5.53
C MET A 59 5.10 -17.42 -7.00
N LEU A 60 4.31 -16.40 -7.29
CA LEU A 60 3.86 -16.10 -8.65
C LEU A 60 4.97 -15.48 -9.52
N GLU A 61 5.89 -14.70 -8.93
CA GLU A 61 7.10 -14.22 -9.59
C GLU A 61 8.04 -15.39 -9.93
N PHE A 62 8.16 -16.38 -9.03
CA PHE A 62 8.91 -17.62 -9.29
C PHE A 62 8.32 -18.45 -10.44
N LEU A 63 7.00 -18.47 -10.60
CA LEU A 63 6.33 -19.14 -11.73
C LEU A 63 6.48 -18.41 -13.08
N GLY A 64 7.20 -17.29 -13.12
CA GLY A 64 7.42 -16.52 -14.35
C GLY A 64 6.16 -15.82 -14.86
N LEU A 65 5.13 -15.66 -14.01
CA LEU A 65 3.94 -14.90 -14.34
C LEU A 65 4.23 -13.41 -14.11
N PRO A 66 4.34 -12.59 -15.16
CA PRO A 66 4.57 -11.17 -14.98
C PRO A 66 3.35 -10.58 -14.25
N SER A 67 3.61 -9.85 -13.16
CA SER A 67 2.63 -9.00 -12.48
C SER A 67 1.59 -9.67 -11.58
N ALA A 68 1.87 -10.79 -10.93
CA ALA A 68 0.87 -11.38 -10.04
C ALA A 68 0.67 -10.64 -8.69
N GLY A 69 1.53 -9.67 -8.38
CA GLY A 69 1.25 -8.62 -7.39
C GLY A 69 0.06 -7.72 -7.77
N LYS A 70 -0.37 -7.68 -9.04
CA LYS A 70 -1.55 -6.92 -9.52
C LYS A 70 -2.88 -7.48 -9.01
N VAL A 71 -2.91 -8.69 -8.43
CA VAL A 71 -4.16 -9.41 -8.12
C VAL A 71 -4.80 -8.97 -6.79
N ARG A 72 -4.28 -7.92 -6.14
CA ARG A 72 -4.78 -7.47 -4.83
C ARG A 72 -5.84 -6.37 -4.88
N GLU A 73 -6.03 -5.76 -6.05
CA GLU A 73 -6.97 -4.65 -6.22
C GLU A 73 -8.35 -5.14 -6.71
N SER A 74 -9.40 -4.50 -6.21
CA SER A 74 -10.73 -4.63 -6.81
C SER A 74 -10.75 -3.83 -8.10
N GLY A 75 -11.54 -4.24 -9.08
CA GLY A 75 -11.65 -3.48 -10.34
C GLY A 75 -12.04 -2.00 -10.17
N LEU A 76 -12.65 -1.63 -9.03
CA LEU A 76 -12.95 -0.23 -8.69
C LEU A 76 -11.67 0.58 -8.39
N GLU A 77 -10.75 0.01 -7.61
CA GLU A 77 -9.52 0.67 -7.17
C GLU A 77 -8.58 0.88 -8.35
N GLN A 78 -8.40 -0.17 -9.16
CA GLN A 78 -7.65 -0.10 -10.40
C GLN A 78 -8.21 0.98 -11.33
N ALA A 79 -9.54 1.03 -11.53
CA ALA A 79 -10.18 2.04 -12.37
C ALA A 79 -9.99 3.48 -11.83
N LEU A 80 -10.10 3.67 -10.52
CA LEU A 80 -9.84 4.95 -9.88
C LEU A 80 -8.37 5.37 -10.04
N ILE A 81 -7.42 4.45 -9.90
CA ILE A 81 -6.00 4.71 -10.11
C ILE A 81 -5.72 5.07 -11.58
N ASP A 82 -6.31 4.35 -12.53
CA ASP A 82 -6.20 4.62 -13.96
C ASP A 82 -6.68 6.03 -14.31
N HIS A 83 -7.85 6.39 -13.81
CA HIS A 83 -8.45 7.71 -14.02
C HIS A 83 -7.66 8.82 -13.34
N LEU A 84 -7.27 8.62 -12.08
CA LEU A 84 -6.50 9.61 -11.33
C LEU A 84 -5.14 9.87 -11.98
N GLN A 85 -4.50 8.84 -12.53
CA GLN A 85 -3.26 9.00 -13.29
C GLN A 85 -3.47 9.91 -14.50
N GLY A 86 -4.53 9.68 -15.28
CA GLY A 86 -4.90 10.51 -16.43
C GLY A 86 -5.20 11.95 -16.01
N PHE A 87 -6.07 12.14 -15.02
CA PHE A 87 -6.44 13.45 -14.47
C PHE A 87 -5.22 14.29 -14.06
N LEU A 88 -4.26 13.70 -13.33
CA LEU A 88 -3.08 14.44 -12.86
C LEU A 88 -2.16 14.86 -14.02
N LEU A 89 -2.05 14.03 -15.05
CA LEU A 89 -1.29 14.36 -16.26
C LEU A 89 -2.00 15.46 -17.08
N GLU A 90 -3.33 15.36 -17.22
CA GLU A 90 -4.17 16.33 -17.95
C GLU A 90 -4.26 17.68 -17.24
N LEU A 91 -4.16 17.70 -15.90
CA LEU A 91 -4.19 18.92 -15.10
C LEU A 91 -3.09 19.93 -15.52
N GLY A 92 -2.01 19.47 -16.16
CA GLY A 92 -1.01 20.33 -16.79
C GLY A 92 -0.13 21.12 -15.82
N LYS A 93 -0.18 20.81 -14.51
CA LYS A 93 0.56 21.49 -13.44
C LYS A 93 1.93 20.86 -13.15
N GLY A 94 2.56 20.33 -14.19
CA GLY A 94 3.93 19.83 -14.13
C GLY A 94 4.11 18.40 -13.59
N PHE A 95 3.06 17.60 -13.57
CA PHE A 95 3.14 16.18 -13.21
C PHE A 95 3.83 15.37 -14.31
N SER A 96 4.79 14.54 -13.92
CA SER A 96 5.46 13.55 -14.76
C SER A 96 5.30 12.19 -14.10
N PHE A 97 4.72 11.23 -14.82
CA PHE A 97 4.51 9.88 -14.32
C PHE A 97 5.85 9.16 -14.12
N VAL A 98 6.04 8.54 -12.95
CA VAL A 98 7.25 7.79 -12.62
C VAL A 98 6.93 6.29 -12.54
N ALA A 99 5.95 5.93 -11.73
CA ALA A 99 5.60 4.53 -11.51
C ALA A 99 4.16 4.36 -11.02
N ARG A 100 3.66 3.14 -11.19
CA ARG A 100 2.38 2.68 -10.68
C ARG A 100 2.57 1.36 -9.94
N GLN A 101 1.86 1.18 -8.82
CA GLN A 101 1.97 -0.01 -7.97
C GLN A 101 3.43 -0.32 -7.64
N GLN A 102 4.20 0.72 -7.33
CA GLN A 102 5.63 0.58 -7.13
C GLN A 102 5.88 -0.20 -5.85
N ARG A 103 6.54 -1.35 -6.00
CA ARG A 103 7.01 -2.13 -4.87
C ARG A 103 8.11 -1.40 -4.13
N ILE A 104 7.97 -1.36 -2.82
CA ILE A 104 8.94 -0.90 -1.85
C ILE A 104 9.18 -2.04 -0.88
N SER A 105 10.44 -2.42 -0.71
CA SER A 105 10.82 -3.48 0.22
C SER A 105 11.56 -2.85 1.40
N THR A 106 10.98 -2.95 2.60
CA THR A 106 11.59 -2.45 3.85
C THR A 106 11.52 -3.55 4.91
N ASP A 107 12.66 -3.92 5.51
CA ASP A 107 12.76 -4.87 6.64
C ASP A 107 11.91 -6.15 6.48
N GLY A 108 11.92 -6.75 5.28
CA GLY A 108 11.20 -7.99 4.97
C GLY A 108 9.70 -7.84 4.69
N VAL A 109 9.19 -6.61 4.64
CA VAL A 109 7.81 -6.31 4.24
C VAL A 109 7.80 -5.62 2.88
N ASP A 110 7.07 -6.22 1.94
CA ASP A 110 6.76 -5.58 0.67
C ASP A 110 5.51 -4.71 0.80
N LEU A 111 5.70 -3.44 0.49
CA LEU A 111 4.70 -2.40 0.45
C LEU A 111 4.56 -1.91 -0.99
N TYR A 112 3.41 -1.36 -1.34
CA TYR A 112 3.13 -0.89 -2.69
C TYR A 112 2.59 0.53 -2.60
N ILE A 113 3.15 1.43 -3.41
CA ILE A 113 2.59 2.76 -3.65
C ILE A 113 1.76 2.70 -4.91
N ASP A 114 0.52 3.17 -4.85
CA ASP A 114 -0.38 3.15 -6.00
C ASP A 114 0.12 4.00 -7.17
N LEU A 115 0.49 5.25 -6.92
CA LEU A 115 1.02 6.16 -7.94
C LEU A 115 2.21 6.97 -7.43
N VAL A 116 3.22 7.09 -8.30
CA VAL A 116 4.38 7.94 -8.09
C VAL A 116 4.51 8.89 -9.27
N PHE A 117 4.55 10.17 -8.94
CA PHE A 117 4.83 11.25 -9.88
C PHE A 117 6.05 12.03 -9.43
N TYR A 118 6.66 12.72 -10.38
CA TYR A 118 7.56 13.83 -10.14
C TYR A 118 6.89 15.12 -10.61
N ASN A 119 6.88 16.16 -9.79
CA ASN A 119 6.43 17.48 -10.20
C ASN A 119 7.63 18.34 -10.58
N TYR A 120 7.83 18.62 -11.87
CA TYR A 120 9.04 19.34 -12.33
C TYR A 120 9.01 20.84 -12.03
N LEU A 121 7.83 21.42 -11.77
CA LEU A 121 7.72 22.84 -11.37
C LEU A 121 8.13 23.03 -9.91
N LEU A 122 7.69 22.12 -9.04
CA LEU A 122 8.06 22.11 -7.63
C LEU A 122 9.43 21.48 -7.38
N LYS A 123 9.90 20.64 -8.32
CA LYS A 123 11.05 19.75 -8.19
C LYS A 123 10.94 18.81 -6.99
N CYS A 124 9.86 18.05 -6.90
CA CYS A 124 9.67 17.07 -5.82
C CYS A 124 8.89 15.85 -6.30
N PHE A 125 9.07 14.72 -5.62
CA PHE A 125 8.21 13.57 -5.80
C PHE A 125 6.84 13.82 -5.17
N VAL A 126 5.81 13.25 -5.78
CA VAL A 126 4.44 13.22 -5.29
C VAL A 126 3.99 11.76 -5.27
N ILE A 127 3.81 11.23 -4.07
CA ILE A 127 3.40 9.86 -3.79
C ILE A 127 1.91 9.87 -3.47
N ILE A 128 1.14 8.99 -4.11
CA ILE A 128 -0.31 8.95 -3.93
C ILE A 128 -0.74 7.52 -3.61
N ASP A 129 -1.59 7.38 -2.60
CA ASP A 129 -2.08 6.10 -2.10
C ASP A 129 -3.60 6.18 -1.87
N LEU A 130 -4.35 5.20 -2.39
CA LEU A 130 -5.80 5.13 -2.40
C LEU A 130 -6.29 4.12 -1.35
N LYS A 131 -7.21 4.55 -0.50
CA LYS A 131 -7.82 3.74 0.56
C LYS A 131 -9.32 3.62 0.31
N ARG A 132 -9.87 2.42 0.49
CA ARG A 132 -11.31 2.16 0.27
C ARG A 132 -12.22 2.62 1.41
N GLY A 133 -11.66 2.93 2.57
CA GLY A 133 -12.42 3.33 3.75
C GLY A 133 -11.72 4.43 4.51
N LYS A 134 -12.29 4.80 5.66
CA LYS A 134 -11.78 5.88 6.52
C LYS A 134 -10.28 5.80 6.73
N LEU A 135 -9.64 6.96 6.55
CA LEU A 135 -8.22 7.12 6.85
C LEU A 135 -7.96 6.82 8.33
N SER A 136 -7.13 5.82 8.58
CA SER A 136 -6.67 5.45 9.90
C SER A 136 -5.32 6.09 10.23
N ALA A 137 -4.94 6.10 11.51
CA ALA A 137 -3.61 6.53 11.93
C ALA A 137 -2.48 5.67 11.29
N ARG A 138 -2.79 4.40 10.97
CA ARG A 138 -1.87 3.50 10.27
C ARG A 138 -1.57 3.99 8.86
N ASP A 139 -2.57 4.49 8.13
CA ASP A 139 -2.40 4.97 6.75
C ASP A 139 -1.51 6.22 6.72
N VAL A 140 -1.69 7.12 7.69
CA VAL A 140 -0.82 8.30 7.86
C VAL A 140 0.62 7.87 8.16
N GLY A 141 0.81 6.93 9.09
CA GLY A 141 2.14 6.41 9.41
C GLY A 141 2.83 5.71 8.23
N GLN A 142 2.07 4.97 7.42
CA GLN A 142 2.55 4.33 6.20
C GLN A 142 3.00 5.37 5.17
N MET A 143 2.21 6.43 4.96
CA MET A 143 2.58 7.52 4.05
C MET A 143 3.81 8.29 4.53
N ASP A 144 3.90 8.60 5.83
CA ASP A 144 5.07 9.25 6.42
C ASP A 144 6.35 8.42 6.18
N MET A 145 6.24 7.10 6.29
CA MET A 145 7.34 6.18 5.98
C MET A 145 7.72 6.24 4.49
N TYR A 146 6.75 6.23 3.58
CA TYR A 146 7.01 6.37 2.13
C TYR A 146 7.73 7.68 1.79
N VAL A 147 7.24 8.80 2.32
CA VAL A 147 7.82 10.14 2.10
C VAL A 147 9.27 10.18 2.60
N ARG A 148 9.55 9.66 3.80
CA ARG A 148 10.92 9.59 4.35
C ARG A 148 11.84 8.77 3.47
N MET A 149 11.40 7.58 3.09
CA MET A 149 12.21 6.68 2.29
C MET A 149 12.51 7.28 0.90
N TYR A 150 11.55 7.97 0.29
CA TYR A 150 11.80 8.70 -0.96
C TYR A 150 12.79 9.85 -0.79
N ASP A 151 12.64 10.63 0.27
CA ASP A 151 13.56 11.72 0.60
C ASP A 151 15.00 11.24 0.87
N GLU A 152 15.16 10.01 1.36
CA GLU A 152 16.46 9.39 1.65
C GLU A 152 17.07 8.66 0.46
N LEU A 153 16.27 7.95 -0.34
CA LEU A 153 16.77 7.02 -1.37
C LEU A 153 16.64 7.54 -2.80
N MET A 154 15.65 8.38 -3.08
CA MET A 154 15.30 8.78 -4.46
C MET A 154 15.59 10.24 -4.75
N ARG A 155 15.55 11.10 -3.72
CA ARG A 155 15.71 12.54 -3.87
C ARG A 155 17.14 12.90 -4.27
N SER A 156 17.28 13.73 -5.30
CA SER A 156 18.57 14.26 -5.75
C SER A 156 18.88 15.63 -5.13
N GLU A 157 20.12 16.08 -5.26
CA GLU A 157 20.52 17.42 -4.82
C GLU A 157 19.71 18.50 -5.57
N GLY A 158 19.02 19.35 -4.81
CA GLY A 158 18.17 20.41 -5.34
C GLY A 158 16.70 20.06 -5.50
N ASP A 159 16.30 18.80 -5.31
CA ASP A 159 14.90 18.44 -5.15
C ASP A 159 14.37 18.92 -3.79
N LYS A 160 13.13 19.40 -3.78
CA LYS A 160 12.40 19.72 -2.56
C LYS A 160 11.83 18.45 -1.91
N PRO A 161 11.40 18.52 -0.63
CA PRO A 161 10.83 17.37 0.06
C PRO A 161 9.62 16.78 -0.66
N THR A 162 9.58 15.45 -0.62
CA THR A 162 8.53 14.61 -1.20
C THR A 162 7.19 14.89 -0.53
N VAL A 163 6.14 14.84 -1.33
CA VAL A 163 4.75 15.06 -0.88
C VAL A 163 4.01 13.74 -0.90
N GLY A 164 3.42 13.37 0.23
CA GLY A 164 2.48 12.26 0.29
C GLY A 164 1.04 12.75 0.18
N ILE A 165 0.22 12.07 -0.61
CA ILE A 165 -1.21 12.30 -0.75
C ILE A 165 -1.94 11.00 -0.47
N ILE A 166 -2.77 10.99 0.57
CA ILE A 166 -3.64 9.84 0.86
C ILE A 166 -5.05 10.19 0.44
N LEU A 167 -5.64 9.34 -0.38
CA LEU A 167 -7.00 9.50 -0.90
C LEU A 167 -7.89 8.42 -0.31
N SER A 168 -8.92 8.80 0.42
CA SER A 168 -10.01 7.90 0.82
C SER A 168 -11.10 7.96 -0.23
N ALA A 169 -11.49 6.80 -0.76
CA ALA A 169 -12.57 6.57 -1.69
C ALA A 169 -13.77 5.93 -0.96
N GLU A 170 -14.09 6.40 0.25
CA GLU A 170 -15.27 5.95 0.98
C GLU A 170 -16.54 6.58 0.39
N SER A 171 -17.57 5.77 0.16
CA SER A 171 -18.86 6.24 -0.33
C SER A 171 -19.42 7.36 0.57
N ASN A 172 -19.65 8.54 -0.02
CA ASN A 172 -20.14 9.78 0.61
C ASN A 172 -19.15 10.59 1.46
N ASP A 173 -17.89 10.17 1.63
CA ASP A 173 -16.90 10.94 2.42
C ASP A 173 -15.48 10.74 1.89
N SER A 174 -15.26 11.12 0.62
CA SER A 174 -13.91 11.12 0.04
C SER A 174 -13.03 12.15 0.76
N VAL A 175 -11.88 11.71 1.27
CA VAL A 175 -10.94 12.56 2.01
C VAL A 175 -9.58 12.53 1.33
N ALA A 176 -9.07 13.69 0.93
CA ALA A 176 -7.68 13.86 0.53
C ALA A 176 -6.89 14.44 1.71
N ARG A 177 -5.74 13.85 2.06
CA ARG A 177 -4.82 14.41 3.05
C ARG A 177 -3.40 14.47 2.52
N TYR A 178 -2.77 15.61 2.74
CA TYR A 178 -1.35 15.80 2.51
C TYR A 178 -0.54 15.36 3.74
N SER A 179 0.38 14.42 3.54
CA SER A 179 1.46 14.14 4.49
C SER A 179 2.73 14.84 4.01
N MET A 180 3.34 15.60 4.92
CA MET A 180 4.68 16.12 4.76
C MET A 180 5.44 16.00 6.07
N LEU A 181 6.76 15.86 5.96
CA LEU A 181 7.64 15.87 7.11
C LEU A 181 7.53 17.22 7.87
N LYS A 182 7.29 17.14 9.18
CA LYS A 182 7.21 18.29 10.10
C LYS A 182 8.39 19.24 9.88
N GLY A 183 8.10 20.51 9.60
CA GLY A 183 9.10 21.57 9.41
C GLY A 183 8.94 22.42 8.15
N ASN A 184 8.10 22.01 7.19
CA ASN A 184 7.96 22.66 5.88
C ASN A 184 6.59 23.31 5.61
N GLU A 185 5.83 23.64 6.64
CA GLU A 185 4.45 24.17 6.53
C GLU A 185 4.37 25.51 5.77
N GLN A 186 5.37 26.39 5.92
CA GLN A 186 5.43 27.68 5.22
C GLN A 186 5.66 27.53 3.70
N LEU A 187 6.48 26.53 3.30
CA LEU A 187 6.75 26.18 1.91
C LEU A 187 5.49 25.59 1.24
N PHE A 188 4.71 24.81 1.99
CA PHE A 188 3.43 24.26 1.52
C PHE A 188 2.44 25.36 1.12
N ALA A 189 2.24 26.31 2.03
CA ALA A 189 1.23 27.34 1.89
C ALA A 189 1.48 28.29 0.71
N SER A 190 2.74 28.51 0.34
CA SER A 190 3.12 29.52 -0.65
C SER A 190 3.29 28.98 -2.07
N SER A 191 3.90 27.80 -2.24
CA SER A 191 4.24 27.27 -3.58
C SER A 191 3.46 26.01 -3.93
N TYR A 192 3.23 25.13 -2.96
CA TYR A 192 2.64 23.81 -3.23
C TYR A 192 1.14 23.92 -3.46
N LYS A 193 0.41 24.74 -2.71
CA LYS A 193 -1.04 24.97 -2.91
C LYS A 193 -1.40 25.52 -4.29
N THR A 194 -0.48 26.20 -4.97
CA THR A 194 -0.74 26.79 -6.29
C THR A 194 -0.55 25.78 -7.42
N ILE A 195 0.36 24.82 -7.24
CA ILE A 195 0.76 23.86 -8.28
C ILE A 195 0.10 22.49 -8.08
N LEU A 196 0.01 21.99 -6.85
CA LEU A 196 -0.69 20.74 -6.57
C LEU A 196 -2.21 20.97 -6.61
N PRO A 197 -3.00 19.98 -7.04
CA PRO A 197 -4.46 20.07 -6.95
C PRO A 197 -4.88 20.27 -5.50
N SER A 198 -5.91 21.06 -5.27
CA SER A 198 -6.49 21.20 -3.93
C SER A 198 -7.12 19.89 -3.45
N GLU A 199 -7.27 19.74 -2.13
CA GLU A 199 -7.99 18.59 -1.56
C GLU A 199 -9.43 18.49 -2.12
N ASP A 200 -10.06 19.64 -2.38
CA ASP A 200 -11.41 19.69 -2.94
C ASP A 200 -11.46 19.28 -4.42
N GLU A 201 -10.46 19.65 -5.24
CA GLU A 201 -10.34 19.18 -6.63
C GLU A 201 -10.17 17.65 -6.67
N LEU A 202 -9.27 17.10 -5.85
CA LEU A 202 -9.06 15.65 -5.76
C LEU A 202 -10.32 14.93 -5.26
N ARG A 203 -10.99 15.47 -4.23
CA ARG A 203 -12.24 14.92 -3.70
C ARG A 203 -13.35 14.92 -4.75
N ALA A 204 -13.52 16.04 -5.46
CA ALA A 204 -14.55 16.18 -6.47
C ALA A 204 -14.33 15.19 -7.62
N GLU A 205 -13.08 14.99 -8.04
CA GLU A 205 -12.76 14.07 -9.13
C GLU A 205 -12.96 12.60 -8.70
N LEU A 206 -12.53 12.22 -7.50
CA LEU A 206 -12.79 10.88 -6.96
C LEU A 206 -14.29 10.58 -6.88
N ASN A 207 -15.08 11.50 -6.32
CA ASN A 207 -16.53 11.32 -6.21
C ASN A 207 -17.21 11.19 -7.58
N ARG A 208 -16.78 11.98 -8.56
CA ARG A 208 -17.29 11.91 -9.94
C ARG A 208 -17.01 10.54 -10.54
N GLU A 209 -15.76 10.07 -10.45
CA GLU A 209 -15.39 8.80 -11.06
C GLU A 209 -16.06 7.61 -10.37
N GLN A 210 -16.20 7.66 -9.04
CA GLN A 210 -16.97 6.65 -8.31
C GLN A 210 -18.43 6.57 -8.78
N ALA A 211 -19.09 7.72 -8.97
CA ALA A 211 -20.47 7.76 -9.46
C ALA A 211 -20.59 7.16 -10.87
N LEU A 212 -19.65 7.47 -11.77
CA LEU A 212 -19.61 6.92 -13.13
C LEU A 212 -19.38 5.41 -13.14
N ILE A 213 -18.48 4.91 -12.29
CA ILE A 213 -18.22 3.47 -12.20
C ILE A 213 -19.44 2.73 -11.65
N GLU A 214 -20.14 3.31 -10.67
CA GLU A 214 -21.34 2.71 -10.09
C GLU A 214 -22.51 2.71 -11.10
N GLU A 215 -22.69 3.79 -11.86
CA GLU A 215 -23.68 3.87 -12.93
C GLU A 215 -23.44 2.79 -14.01
N ARG A 216 -22.19 2.62 -14.47
CA ARG A 216 -21.82 1.56 -15.44
C ARG A 216 -22.09 0.16 -14.90
N ARG A 217 -21.87 -0.08 -13.61
CA ARG A 217 -22.18 -1.37 -12.97
C ARG A 217 -23.67 -1.66 -12.95
N LEU A 218 -24.49 -0.65 -12.66
CA LEU A 218 -25.95 -0.77 -12.67
C LEU A 218 -26.49 -1.03 -14.08
N THR A 219 -25.92 -0.38 -15.11
CA THR A 219 -26.32 -0.65 -16.50
C THR A 219 -25.94 -2.07 -16.95
N GLN A 220 -24.75 -2.57 -16.57
CA GLN A 220 -24.28 -3.92 -16.92
C GLN A 220 -24.97 -5.06 -16.17
N SER A 221 -25.69 -4.78 -15.08
CA SER A 221 -26.44 -5.79 -14.32
C SER A 221 -27.92 -5.85 -14.69
N THR A 222 -28.36 -5.02 -15.64
CA THR A 222 -29.74 -4.96 -16.15
C THR A 222 -29.87 -5.57 -17.56
N GLU A 223 -28.75 -5.97 -18.17
CA GLU A 223 -28.66 -6.76 -19.42
C GLU A 223 -28.33 -8.23 -19.12
#